data_AF-A4J243-F1
#
_entry.id   AF-A4J243-F1
#
_cell.length_a   1.000
_cell.length_b   1.000
_cell.length_c   1.000
_cell.angle_alpha   90.00
_cell.angle_beta   90.00
_cell.angle_gamma   90.00
#
_symmetry.space_group_name_H-M   'P 1'
#
loop_
_entity.id
_entity.type
_entity.pdbx_description
1 polymer ?
#
loop_
_entity_poly.entity_id
_entity_poly.type
_entity_poly.pdbx_seq_one_letter_code
_entity_poly.pdbx_strand_id
1 'polypeptide(L)'
;MSYTIYSATGCTRCKIVKQVMKERGIDFIEQDMKAEGKEAFQKFYAANRKAIFRGPDGVEFPLLHDGEVIRQGIGASVAYIYSGMKLDGFFSVGTLHKEWVDGIHVSGGNPAYAAEFIEVLRYIKNTNNMKLQLDTNGLNSAILEQILTENLADVVIMNVLGPKELYGQLVGKDVDLAEIEKSIALVTKFPEYKFQTTVAPVVRQDGDISYLTTKEIGATAKLIAEATGSMKNPYLVKLFKPKECKDERFKGVESMATEALLPYRTAARSHQVFVEIEKA
;
A
#
# COMPACT_ATOMS: atom_id res chain seq x y z
N MET A 1 -21.32 5.71 -20.46
CA MET A 1 -20.91 4.44 -19.82
C MET A 1 -21.81 4.26 -18.61
N SER A 2 -22.41 3.09 -18.42
CA SER A 2 -23.27 2.86 -17.25
C SER A 2 -22.42 2.22 -16.15
N TYR A 3 -22.19 2.94 -15.06
CA TYR A 3 -21.53 2.35 -13.90
C TYR A 3 -22.49 1.40 -13.18
N THR A 4 -21.96 0.29 -12.69
CA THR A 4 -22.62 -0.61 -11.74
C THR A 4 -21.82 -0.61 -10.45
N ILE A 5 -22.50 -0.41 -9.33
CA ILE A 5 -21.92 -0.58 -8.00
C ILE A 5 -22.55 -1.79 -7.34
N TYR A 6 -21.74 -2.82 -7.09
CA TYR A 6 -22.14 -3.91 -6.21
C TYR A 6 -21.83 -3.49 -4.78
N SER A 7 -22.84 -3.59 -3.92
CA SER A 7 -22.79 -3.12 -2.53
C SER A 7 -23.21 -4.24 -1.58
N ALA A 8 -22.90 -4.03 -0.29
CA ALA A 8 -23.45 -4.83 0.79
C ALA A 8 -24.41 -3.99 1.63
N THR A 9 -25.53 -4.58 2.08
CA THR A 9 -26.50 -3.88 2.93
C THR A 9 -25.84 -3.21 4.14
N GLY A 10 -26.11 -1.92 4.32
CA GLY A 10 -25.59 -1.13 5.45
C GLY A 10 -24.13 -0.68 5.31
N CYS A 11 -23.44 -1.03 4.22
CA CYS A 11 -22.04 -0.70 3.97
C CYS A 11 -21.78 0.82 3.88
N THR A 12 -21.09 1.40 4.88
CA THR A 12 -20.70 2.82 4.89
C THR A 12 -19.83 3.18 3.69
N ARG A 13 -18.85 2.34 3.34
CA ARG A 13 -17.96 2.55 2.18
C ARG A 13 -18.71 2.65 0.86
N CYS A 14 -19.73 1.81 0.70
CA CYS A 14 -20.60 1.79 -0.47
C CYS A 14 -21.45 3.06 -0.52
N LYS A 15 -21.93 3.56 0.62
CA LYS A 15 -22.62 4.86 0.69
C LYS A 15 -21.70 6.01 0.26
N ILE A 16 -20.45 6.03 0.71
CA ILE A 16 -19.47 7.06 0.33
C ILE A 16 -19.21 7.05 -1.19
N VAL A 17 -19.01 5.87 -1.78
CA VAL A 17 -18.81 5.77 -3.24
C VAL A 17 -20.04 6.23 -4.01
N LYS A 18 -21.25 5.83 -3.60
CA LYS A 18 -22.49 6.32 -4.23
C LYS A 18 -22.66 7.82 -4.06
N GLN A 19 -22.28 8.37 -2.91
CA GLN A 19 -22.38 9.80 -2.63
C GLN A 19 -21.48 10.60 -3.58
N VAL A 20 -20.23 10.20 -3.77
CA VAL A 20 -19.33 10.91 -4.69
C VAL A 20 -19.78 10.83 -6.14
N MET A 21 -20.39 9.71 -6.55
CA MET A 21 -20.98 9.59 -7.89
C MET A 21 -22.12 10.58 -8.08
N LYS A 22 -23.02 10.70 -7.09
CA LYS A 22 -24.12 11.68 -7.13
C LYS A 22 -23.61 13.12 -7.17
N GLU A 23 -22.63 13.45 -6.32
CA GLU A 23 -22.01 14.79 -6.27
C GLU A 23 -21.36 15.19 -7.60
N ARG A 24 -20.87 14.20 -8.36
CA ARG A 24 -20.27 14.39 -9.68
C ARG A 24 -21.25 14.20 -10.85
N GLY A 25 -22.54 13.99 -10.57
CA GLY A 25 -23.55 13.78 -11.61
C GLY A 25 -23.33 12.52 -12.45
N ILE A 26 -22.73 11.48 -11.86
CA ILE A 26 -22.45 10.21 -12.53
C ILE A 26 -23.59 9.24 -12.25
N ASP A 27 -24.27 8.81 -13.31
CA ASP A 27 -25.32 7.79 -13.23
C ASP A 27 -24.73 6.41 -12.92
N PHE A 28 -25.42 5.66 -12.06
CA PHE A 28 -25.05 4.29 -11.71
C PHE A 28 -26.25 3.41 -11.35
N ILE A 29 -26.06 2.11 -11.51
CA ILE A 29 -26.97 1.07 -11.07
C ILE A 29 -26.41 0.44 -9.80
N GLU A 30 -27.17 0.43 -8.72
CA GLU A 30 -26.81 -0.28 -7.50
C GLU A 30 -27.32 -1.73 -7.53
N GLN A 31 -26.45 -2.67 -7.15
CA GLN A 31 -26.75 -4.08 -6.99
C GLN A 31 -26.35 -4.52 -5.57
N ASP A 32 -27.28 -4.43 -4.61
CA ASP A 32 -27.04 -4.89 -3.23
C ASP A 32 -27.08 -6.43 -3.19
N MET A 33 -25.95 -7.04 -2.81
CA MET A 33 -25.77 -8.49 -2.82
C MET A 33 -26.66 -9.27 -1.84
N LYS A 34 -27.28 -8.60 -0.86
CA LYS A 34 -28.20 -9.21 0.12
C LYS A 34 -29.67 -8.86 -0.14
N ALA A 35 -29.96 -8.02 -1.12
CA ALA A 35 -31.31 -7.63 -1.50
C ALA A 35 -31.57 -8.00 -2.98
N GLU A 36 -32.24 -7.12 -3.73
CA GLU A 36 -32.63 -7.34 -5.13
C GLU A 36 -31.44 -7.59 -6.08
N GLY A 37 -30.23 -7.16 -5.68
CA GLY A 37 -29.00 -7.34 -6.48
C GLY A 37 -28.26 -8.66 -6.27
N LYS A 38 -28.80 -9.60 -5.47
CA LYS A 38 -28.13 -10.87 -5.14
C LYS A 38 -27.77 -11.69 -6.38
N GLU A 39 -28.72 -11.91 -7.28
CA GLU A 39 -28.49 -12.72 -8.49
C GLU A 39 -27.51 -12.06 -9.45
N ALA A 40 -27.63 -10.74 -9.64
CA ALA A 40 -26.72 -9.96 -10.46
C ALA A 40 -25.29 -10.02 -9.92
N PHE A 41 -25.11 -9.88 -8.59
CA PHE A 41 -23.81 -10.01 -7.95
C PHE A 41 -23.23 -11.42 -8.10
N GLN A 42 -24.01 -12.48 -7.88
CA GLN A 42 -23.54 -13.85 -8.02
C GLN A 42 -23.02 -14.14 -9.44
N LYS A 43 -23.77 -13.72 -10.46
CA LYS A 43 -23.36 -13.84 -11.86
C LYS A 43 -22.09 -13.05 -12.15
N PHE A 44 -22.01 -11.80 -11.70
CA PHE A 44 -20.84 -10.95 -11.87
C PHE A 44 -19.60 -11.51 -11.18
N TYR A 45 -19.73 -11.95 -9.92
CA TYR A 45 -18.65 -12.53 -9.15
C TYR A 45 -18.13 -13.83 -9.78
N ALA A 46 -19.03 -14.71 -10.23
CA ALA A 46 -18.64 -15.96 -10.89
C ALA A 46 -17.82 -15.70 -12.16
N ALA A 47 -18.22 -14.71 -12.97
CA ALA A 47 -17.51 -14.33 -14.19
C ALA A 47 -16.14 -13.66 -13.91
N ASN A 48 -16.03 -12.90 -12.81
CA ASN A 48 -14.88 -12.03 -12.55
C ASN A 48 -14.02 -12.45 -11.35
N ARG A 49 -14.18 -13.69 -10.86
CA ARG A 49 -13.53 -14.19 -9.63
C ARG A 49 -12.00 -13.99 -9.56
N LYS A 50 -11.31 -13.95 -10.71
CA LYS A 50 -9.85 -13.77 -10.77
C LYS A 50 -9.42 -12.30 -10.59
N ALA A 51 -10.33 -11.36 -10.86
CA ALA A 51 -10.11 -9.92 -10.76
C ALA A 51 -10.67 -9.33 -9.45
N ILE A 52 -11.40 -10.13 -8.66
CA ILE A 52 -11.99 -9.71 -7.39
C ILE A 52 -11.17 -10.32 -6.26
N PHE A 53 -10.60 -9.47 -5.42
CA PHE A 53 -9.94 -9.88 -4.19
C PHE A 53 -10.99 -10.40 -3.19
N ARG A 54 -10.64 -11.50 -2.51
CA ARG A 54 -11.43 -12.08 -1.42
C ARG A 54 -10.51 -12.31 -0.23
N GLY A 55 -10.72 -11.55 0.83
CA GLY A 55 -10.03 -11.71 2.11
C GLY A 55 -10.66 -12.82 2.97
N PRO A 56 -10.14 -13.02 4.19
CA PRO A 56 -10.68 -13.97 5.16
C PRO A 56 -12.16 -13.74 5.46
N ASP A 57 -12.56 -12.47 5.53
CA ASP A 57 -13.94 -12.05 5.84
C ASP A 57 -14.86 -11.98 4.61
N GLY A 58 -14.35 -12.36 3.44
CA GLY A 58 -15.10 -12.39 2.18
C GLY A 58 -14.68 -11.32 1.19
N VAL A 59 -15.63 -10.93 0.34
CA VAL A 59 -15.40 -9.91 -0.72
C VAL A 59 -15.41 -8.52 -0.08
N GLU A 60 -14.36 -7.75 -0.32
CA GLU A 60 -14.32 -6.35 0.11
C GLU A 60 -15.23 -5.52 -0.81
N PHE A 61 -16.13 -4.74 -0.22
CA PHE A 61 -17.07 -3.86 -0.92
C PHE A 61 -16.73 -2.38 -0.70
N PRO A 62 -17.07 -1.50 -1.65
CA PRO A 62 -17.84 -1.74 -2.87
C PRO A 62 -17.02 -2.35 -4.01
N LEU A 63 -17.72 -2.91 -5.01
CA LEU A 63 -17.16 -3.19 -6.34
C LEU A 63 -17.80 -2.21 -7.33
N LEU A 64 -16.99 -1.34 -7.92
CA LEU A 64 -17.39 -0.44 -8.99
C LEU A 64 -16.96 -1.03 -10.33
N HIS A 65 -17.87 -1.07 -11.30
CA HIS A 65 -17.63 -1.59 -12.64
C HIS A 65 -18.25 -0.67 -13.68
N ASP A 66 -17.55 -0.35 -14.76
CA ASP A 66 -18.03 0.52 -15.85
C ASP A 66 -18.33 -0.21 -17.16
N GLY A 67 -18.21 -1.55 -17.15
CA GLY A 67 -18.26 -2.41 -18.33
C GLY A 67 -16.91 -3.05 -18.64
N GLU A 68 -15.80 -2.41 -18.28
CA GLU A 68 -14.45 -2.86 -18.62
C GLU A 68 -13.57 -3.06 -17.38
N VAL A 69 -13.58 -2.10 -16.46
CA VAL A 69 -12.66 -2.04 -15.32
C VAL A 69 -13.40 -2.30 -14.01
N ILE A 70 -12.84 -3.16 -13.17
CA ILE A 70 -13.35 -3.43 -11.82
C ILE A 70 -12.45 -2.71 -10.81
N ARG A 71 -13.06 -1.89 -9.95
CA ARG A 71 -12.42 -1.24 -8.81
C ARG A 71 -13.05 -1.75 -7.54
N GLN A 72 -12.22 -2.12 -6.57
CA GLN A 72 -12.66 -2.75 -5.34
C GLN A 72 -12.20 -1.96 -4.13
N GLY A 73 -13.12 -1.75 -3.18
CA GLY A 73 -12.90 -0.95 -1.98
C GLY A 73 -13.08 0.55 -2.23
N ILE A 74 -13.17 1.31 -1.13
CA ILE A 74 -13.45 2.74 -1.15
C ILE A 74 -12.35 3.54 -1.86
N GLY A 75 -11.07 3.31 -1.54
CA GLY A 75 -9.94 4.05 -2.11
C GLY A 75 -9.89 3.95 -3.64
N ALA A 76 -9.81 2.72 -4.16
CA ALA A 76 -9.76 2.50 -5.61
C ALA A 76 -11.02 2.98 -6.35
N SER A 77 -12.20 2.86 -5.74
CA SER A 77 -13.46 3.31 -6.37
C SER A 77 -13.55 4.83 -6.44
N VAL A 78 -13.28 5.54 -5.34
CA VAL A 78 -13.27 7.01 -5.32
C VAL A 78 -12.20 7.54 -6.27
N ALA A 79 -10.99 6.99 -6.26
CA ALA A 79 -9.93 7.40 -7.17
C ALA A 79 -10.33 7.28 -8.66
N TYR A 80 -10.98 6.17 -9.02
CA TYR A 80 -11.45 5.95 -10.38
C TYR A 80 -12.56 6.93 -10.80
N ILE A 81 -13.45 7.28 -9.88
CA ILE A 81 -14.49 8.29 -10.11
C ILE A 81 -13.89 9.69 -10.27
N TYR A 82 -12.80 9.99 -9.55
CA TYR A 82 -12.12 11.28 -9.65
C TYR A 82 -11.40 11.45 -10.98
N SER A 83 -10.63 10.43 -11.38
CA SER A 83 -9.58 10.59 -12.39
C SER A 83 -9.35 9.36 -13.27
N GLY A 84 -10.27 8.38 -13.26
CA GLY A 84 -10.14 7.15 -14.04
C GLY A 84 -8.85 6.39 -13.71
N MET A 85 -8.16 5.93 -14.75
CA MET A 85 -6.92 5.15 -14.62
C MET A 85 -5.68 5.98 -14.25
N LYS A 86 -5.78 7.32 -14.21
CA LYS A 86 -4.62 8.19 -13.88
C LYS A 86 -4.05 7.87 -12.49
N LEU A 87 -4.90 7.46 -11.56
CA LEU A 87 -4.53 7.15 -10.19
C LEU A 87 -4.20 5.68 -9.95
N ASP A 88 -4.02 4.90 -11.02
CA ASP A 88 -3.54 3.52 -10.90
C ASP A 88 -2.15 3.49 -10.28
N GLY A 89 -1.92 2.48 -9.44
CA GLY A 89 -0.71 2.35 -8.63
C GLY A 89 -0.78 3.06 -7.28
N PHE A 90 -1.55 4.16 -7.14
CA PHE A 90 -1.76 4.80 -5.83
C PHE A 90 -2.73 4.03 -4.93
N PHE A 91 -3.67 3.30 -5.51
CA PHE A 91 -4.70 2.58 -4.76
C PHE A 91 -4.77 1.11 -5.14
N SER A 92 -4.94 0.27 -4.14
CA SER A 92 -5.28 -1.14 -4.28
C SER A 92 -6.42 -1.50 -3.31
N VAL A 93 -6.76 -2.78 -3.23
CA VAL A 93 -7.79 -3.24 -2.29
C VAL A 93 -7.21 -3.23 -0.88
N GLY A 94 -7.80 -2.40 -0.03
CA GLY A 94 -7.50 -2.37 1.40
C GLY A 94 -8.07 -3.58 2.14
N THR A 95 -7.45 -3.89 3.29
CA THR A 95 -7.83 -5.00 4.17
C THR A 95 -8.30 -4.53 5.54
N LEU A 96 -8.12 -3.24 5.88
CA LEU A 96 -8.63 -2.69 7.13
C LEU A 96 -10.15 -2.48 7.05
N HIS A 97 -10.81 -2.53 8.21
CA HIS A 97 -12.27 -2.45 8.34
C HIS A 97 -12.73 -1.20 9.12
N LYS A 98 -14.04 -1.00 9.19
CA LYS A 98 -14.70 0.13 9.88
C LYS A 98 -14.29 1.49 9.29
N GLU A 99 -13.86 2.43 10.13
CA GLU A 99 -13.48 3.79 9.74
C GLU A 99 -12.10 3.87 9.08
N TRP A 100 -11.35 2.77 8.96
CA TRP A 100 -10.02 2.77 8.35
C TRP A 100 -10.03 2.49 6.84
N VAL A 101 -9.09 3.10 6.14
CA VAL A 101 -8.78 2.84 4.73
C VAL A 101 -7.27 2.68 4.57
N ASP A 102 -6.86 1.51 4.07
CA ASP A 102 -5.51 1.17 3.64
C ASP A 102 -5.47 0.84 2.14
N GLY A 103 -4.37 0.25 1.65
CA GLY A 103 -4.15 0.04 0.22
C GLY A 103 -3.84 1.33 -0.52
N ILE A 104 -3.15 2.27 0.14
CA ILE A 104 -2.79 3.59 -0.39
C ILE A 104 -1.26 3.67 -0.48
N HIS A 105 -0.74 3.71 -1.71
CA HIS A 105 0.69 3.57 -2.01
C HIS A 105 1.26 4.88 -2.57
N VAL A 106 1.85 5.72 -1.72
CA VAL A 106 2.39 7.04 -2.12
C VAL A 106 3.45 6.92 -3.21
N SER A 107 4.25 5.85 -3.17
CA SER A 107 5.32 5.59 -4.12
C SER A 107 4.88 4.76 -5.34
N GLY A 108 3.66 4.21 -5.32
CA GLY A 108 3.20 3.25 -6.33
C GLY A 108 2.60 3.88 -7.58
N GLY A 109 2.04 5.09 -7.46
CA GLY A 109 1.40 5.80 -8.56
C GLY A 109 2.32 6.74 -9.34
N ASN A 110 1.77 7.32 -10.41
CA ASN A 110 2.48 8.29 -11.23
C ASN A 110 2.45 9.69 -10.56
N PRO A 111 3.60 10.27 -10.19
CA PRO A 111 3.66 11.55 -9.48
C PRO A 111 3.11 12.74 -10.29
N ALA A 112 2.95 12.62 -11.61
CA ALA A 112 2.30 13.63 -12.43
C ALA A 112 0.83 13.90 -12.02
N TYR A 113 0.19 12.94 -11.33
CA TYR A 113 -1.18 13.04 -10.85
C TYR A 113 -1.26 13.23 -9.32
N ALA A 114 -0.21 13.80 -8.73
CA ALA A 114 -0.16 14.07 -7.29
C ALA A 114 -1.34 14.95 -6.82
N ALA A 115 -1.73 15.96 -7.59
CA ALA A 115 -2.84 16.84 -7.24
C ALA A 115 -4.15 16.04 -7.13
N GLU A 116 -4.47 15.24 -8.14
CA GLU A 116 -5.67 14.40 -8.11
C GLU A 116 -5.63 13.33 -7.01
N PHE A 117 -4.45 12.76 -6.73
CA PHE A 117 -4.26 11.83 -5.62
C PHE A 117 -4.59 12.49 -4.27
N ILE A 118 -4.06 13.69 -4.03
CA ILE A 118 -4.32 14.46 -2.80
C ILE A 118 -5.82 14.82 -2.67
N GLU A 119 -6.50 15.20 -3.75
CA GLU A 119 -7.95 15.45 -3.70
C GLU A 119 -8.74 14.22 -3.25
N VAL A 120 -8.36 13.03 -3.70
CA VAL A 120 -9.00 11.78 -3.27
C VAL A 120 -8.76 11.53 -1.78
N LEU A 121 -7.55 11.76 -1.28
CA LEU A 121 -7.26 11.62 0.16
C LEU A 121 -8.07 12.61 1.01
N ARG A 122 -8.19 13.87 0.57
CA ARG A 122 -9.05 14.87 1.21
C ARG A 122 -10.51 14.42 1.24
N TYR A 123 -11.02 13.89 0.13
CA TYR A 123 -12.39 13.42 0.07
C TYR A 123 -12.63 12.26 1.05
N ILE A 124 -11.75 11.26 1.06
CA ILE A 124 -11.93 10.09 1.93
C ILE A 124 -11.77 10.49 3.40
N LYS A 125 -10.72 11.26 3.76
CA LYS A 125 -10.44 11.63 5.15
C LYS A 125 -11.34 12.77 5.64
N ASN A 126 -11.26 13.93 5.01
CA ASN A 126 -11.85 15.17 5.54
C ASN A 126 -13.36 15.24 5.29
N THR A 127 -13.82 14.85 4.09
CA THR A 127 -15.26 14.89 3.78
C THR A 127 -16.02 13.73 4.42
N ASN A 128 -15.41 12.55 4.52
CA ASN A 128 -16.09 11.33 4.98
C ASN A 128 -15.64 10.82 6.36
N ASN A 129 -14.76 11.56 7.05
CA ASN A 129 -14.28 11.26 8.39
C ASN A 129 -13.71 9.83 8.54
N MET A 130 -12.98 9.37 7.52
CA MET A 130 -12.27 8.10 7.55
C MET A 130 -10.83 8.30 7.99
N LYS A 131 -10.24 7.29 8.62
CA LYS A 131 -8.81 7.26 8.95
C LYS A 131 -8.02 6.59 7.84
N LEU A 132 -6.85 7.13 7.54
CA LEU A 132 -6.01 6.70 6.43
C LEU A 132 -4.71 6.08 6.94
N GLN A 133 -4.44 4.85 6.50
CA GLN A 133 -3.13 4.22 6.61
C GLN A 133 -2.49 4.20 5.22
N LEU A 134 -1.33 4.83 5.11
CA LEU A 134 -0.59 4.93 3.85
C LEU A 134 0.70 4.12 3.93
N ASP A 135 1.13 3.59 2.79
CA ASP A 135 2.46 3.04 2.63
C ASP A 135 3.28 3.79 1.59
N THR A 136 4.60 3.76 1.78
CA THR A 136 5.59 4.39 0.91
C THR A 136 6.85 3.53 0.90
N ASN A 137 7.63 3.58 -0.17
CA ASN A 137 8.99 3.06 -0.21
C ASN A 137 10.05 4.16 -0.25
N GLY A 138 9.66 5.40 0.07
CA GLY A 138 10.53 6.56 0.11
C GLY A 138 10.55 7.41 -1.16
N LEU A 139 10.04 6.89 -2.29
CA LEU A 139 9.84 7.71 -3.49
C LEU A 139 8.65 8.65 -3.33
N ASN A 140 8.66 9.73 -4.10
CA ASN A 140 7.67 10.79 -4.14
C ASN A 140 7.63 11.60 -2.83
N SER A 141 8.79 12.00 -2.32
CA SER A 141 8.90 12.71 -1.02
C SER A 141 8.09 14.01 -0.96
N ALA A 142 7.93 14.70 -2.09
CA ALA A 142 7.10 15.90 -2.20
C ALA A 142 5.60 15.61 -1.97
N ILE A 143 5.10 14.48 -2.48
CA ILE A 143 3.71 14.05 -2.22
C ILE A 143 3.55 13.71 -0.74
N LEU A 144 4.52 12.98 -0.16
CA LEU A 144 4.49 12.64 1.25
C LEU A 144 4.51 13.88 2.15
N GLU A 145 5.33 14.88 1.82
CA GLU A 145 5.39 16.16 2.53
C GLU A 145 4.03 16.89 2.47
N GLN A 146 3.38 16.91 1.31
CA GLN A 146 2.04 17.50 1.18
C GLN A 146 1.00 16.76 2.03
N ILE A 147 1.02 15.42 2.03
CA ILE A 147 0.12 14.61 2.89
C ILE A 147 0.32 14.96 4.37
N LEU A 148 1.58 15.12 4.80
CA LEU A 148 1.90 15.51 6.18
C LEU A 148 1.35 16.90 6.50
N THR A 149 1.65 17.90 5.67
CA THR A 149 1.22 19.29 5.87
C THR A 149 -0.30 19.42 5.95
N GLU A 150 -1.02 18.61 5.17
CA GLU A 150 -2.48 18.63 5.12
C GLU A 150 -3.15 17.65 6.10
N ASN A 151 -2.36 16.95 6.94
CA ASN A 151 -2.83 15.95 7.90
C ASN A 151 -3.66 14.81 7.26
N LEU A 152 -3.28 14.37 6.06
CA LEU A 152 -4.00 13.38 5.25
C LEU A 152 -3.62 11.93 5.53
N ALA A 153 -2.91 11.65 6.63
CA ALA A 153 -2.60 10.30 7.07
C ALA A 153 -2.65 10.21 8.59
N ASP A 154 -3.20 9.11 9.11
CA ASP A 154 -3.20 8.79 10.54
C ASP A 154 -2.04 7.84 10.86
N VAL A 155 -1.74 6.90 9.95
CA VAL A 155 -0.64 5.96 10.05
C VAL A 155 0.17 5.96 8.75
N VAL A 156 1.50 6.03 8.85
CA VAL A 156 2.38 5.82 7.69
C VAL A 156 3.33 4.64 7.92
N ILE A 157 3.28 3.66 7.01
CA ILE A 157 4.18 2.51 6.99
C ILE A 157 5.21 2.71 5.87
N MET A 158 6.47 2.93 6.24
CA MET A 158 7.53 3.06 5.25
C MET A 158 8.31 1.76 5.06
N ASN A 159 8.27 1.24 3.84
CA ASN A 159 9.10 0.14 3.37
C ASN A 159 10.50 0.67 3.02
N VAL A 160 11.46 0.53 3.93
CA VAL A 160 12.86 0.83 3.63
C VAL A 160 13.45 -0.38 2.94
N LEU A 161 13.59 -0.35 1.62
CA LEU A 161 13.77 -1.56 0.82
C LEU A 161 15.09 -2.29 1.10
N GLY A 162 16.15 -1.54 1.38
CA GLY A 162 17.49 -2.08 1.60
C GLY A 162 18.49 -0.98 1.93
N PRO A 163 19.79 -1.31 1.96
CA PRO A 163 20.84 -0.30 2.12
C PRO A 163 20.95 0.57 0.86
N LYS A 164 21.60 1.73 0.99
CA LYS A 164 21.66 2.78 -0.06
C LYS A 164 22.11 2.22 -1.42
N GLU A 165 23.14 1.41 -1.41
CA GLU A 165 23.77 0.81 -2.58
C GLU A 165 22.88 -0.18 -3.36
N LEU A 166 21.86 -0.76 -2.71
CA LEU A 166 20.92 -1.70 -3.33
C LEU A 166 19.55 -1.08 -3.62
N TYR A 167 19.31 0.16 -3.18
CA TYR A 167 17.97 0.76 -3.21
C TYR A 167 17.43 0.87 -4.64
N GLY A 168 18.23 1.41 -5.58
CA GLY A 168 17.81 1.54 -6.97
C GLY A 168 17.51 0.19 -7.63
N GLN A 169 18.31 -0.84 -7.32
CA GLN A 169 18.06 -2.20 -7.79
C GLN A 169 16.74 -2.77 -7.26
N LEU A 170 16.46 -2.57 -5.98
CA LEU A 170 15.24 -3.06 -5.32
C LEU A 170 13.99 -2.34 -5.81
N VAL A 171 14.11 -1.07 -6.18
CA VAL A 171 13.04 -0.31 -6.85
C VAL A 171 12.92 -0.73 -8.32
N GLY A 172 14.03 -1.13 -8.96
CA GLY A 172 14.11 -1.46 -10.39
C GLY A 172 14.38 -0.26 -11.30
N LYS A 173 14.88 0.86 -10.75
CA LYS A 173 15.27 2.07 -11.50
C LYS A 173 16.27 2.89 -10.68
N ASP A 174 16.93 3.84 -11.32
CA ASP A 174 17.75 4.83 -10.61
C ASP A 174 16.87 5.66 -9.67
N VAL A 175 17.41 5.91 -8.46
CA VAL A 175 16.73 6.66 -7.41
C VAL A 175 17.65 7.73 -6.85
N ASP A 176 17.09 8.87 -6.52
CA ASP A 176 17.78 9.88 -5.73
C ASP A 176 17.76 9.45 -4.26
N LEU A 177 18.92 9.06 -3.73
CA LEU A 177 19.04 8.64 -2.34
C LEU A 177 18.73 9.77 -1.35
N ALA A 178 18.95 11.04 -1.73
CA ALA A 178 18.58 12.17 -0.89
C ALA A 178 17.05 12.27 -0.76
N GLU A 179 16.29 11.88 -1.80
CA GLU A 179 14.84 11.78 -1.73
C GLU A 179 14.39 10.73 -0.71
N ILE A 180 15.02 9.56 -0.72
CA ILE A 180 14.71 8.47 0.21
C ILE A 180 14.99 8.90 1.66
N GLU A 181 16.14 9.52 1.91
CA GLU A 181 16.52 10.05 3.22
C GLU A 181 15.54 11.12 3.70
N LYS A 182 15.12 12.04 2.81
CA LYS A 182 14.09 13.03 3.10
C LYS A 182 12.79 12.35 3.51
N SER A 183 12.34 11.34 2.78
CA SER A 183 11.12 10.58 3.13
C SER A 183 11.25 9.88 4.48
N ILE A 184 12.38 9.24 4.78
CA ILE A 184 12.62 8.63 6.10
C ILE A 184 12.47 9.66 7.22
N ALA A 185 13.06 10.84 7.05
CA ALA A 185 12.95 11.91 8.03
C ALA A 185 11.50 12.43 8.18
N LEU A 186 10.77 12.57 7.06
CA LEU A 186 9.37 13.02 7.05
C LEU A 186 8.43 12.04 7.75
N VAL A 187 8.61 10.73 7.55
CA VAL A 187 7.72 9.69 8.11
C VAL A 187 7.63 9.78 9.63
N THR A 188 8.70 10.19 10.30
CA THR A 188 8.71 10.30 11.78
C THR A 188 7.83 11.42 12.33
N LYS A 189 7.32 12.31 11.46
CA LYS A 189 6.49 13.47 11.84
C LYS A 189 4.99 13.18 11.75
N PHE A 190 4.59 12.03 11.22
CA PHE A 190 3.17 11.63 11.17
C PHE A 190 2.67 11.20 12.56
N PRO A 191 1.35 11.25 12.80
CA PRO A 191 0.77 10.91 14.11
C PRO A 191 1.18 9.52 14.60
N GLU A 192 1.12 8.53 13.72
CA GLU A 192 1.69 7.20 13.93
C GLU A 192 2.52 6.79 12.70
N TYR A 193 3.65 6.13 12.95
CA TYR A 193 4.49 5.63 11.89
C TYR A 193 5.23 4.35 12.25
N LYS A 194 5.64 3.61 11.22
CA LYS A 194 6.47 2.41 11.37
C LYS A 194 7.36 2.24 10.15
N PHE A 195 8.61 1.88 10.39
CA PHE A 195 9.49 1.38 9.33
C PHE A 195 9.36 -0.13 9.21
N GLN A 196 9.51 -0.65 8.00
CA GLN A 196 9.67 -2.07 7.78
C GLN A 196 10.62 -2.36 6.61
N THR A 197 11.26 -3.52 6.66
CA THR A 197 12.11 -4.02 5.59
C THR A 197 11.82 -5.50 5.39
N THR A 198 11.48 -5.86 4.17
CA THR A 198 11.38 -7.26 3.75
C THR A 198 12.78 -7.77 3.44
N VAL A 199 13.16 -8.91 4.01
CA VAL A 199 14.40 -9.61 3.62
C VAL A 199 14.17 -10.22 2.22
N ALA A 200 14.33 -9.40 1.19
CA ALA A 200 14.02 -9.72 -0.19
C ALA A 200 15.25 -10.28 -0.94
N PRO A 201 15.06 -11.10 -1.99
CA PRO A 201 16.14 -11.49 -2.89
C PRO A 201 16.58 -10.31 -3.77
N VAL A 202 17.87 -10.29 -4.09
CA VAL A 202 18.48 -9.35 -5.04
C VAL A 202 19.37 -10.10 -6.02
N VAL A 203 19.52 -9.54 -7.22
CA VAL A 203 20.44 -10.07 -8.24
C VAL A 203 21.84 -9.52 -7.96
N ARG A 204 22.80 -10.37 -7.63
CA ARG A 204 24.17 -9.99 -7.32
C ARG A 204 24.93 -9.65 -8.61
N GLN A 205 26.11 -9.04 -8.46
CA GLN A 205 26.92 -8.59 -9.61
C GLN A 205 27.38 -9.74 -10.52
N ASP A 206 27.54 -10.93 -9.94
CA ASP A 206 27.86 -12.18 -10.65
C ASP A 206 26.62 -12.84 -11.30
N GLY A 207 25.44 -12.23 -11.16
CA GLY A 207 24.17 -12.73 -11.68
C GLY A 207 23.45 -13.71 -10.76
N ASP A 208 24.03 -14.07 -9.61
CA ASP A 208 23.38 -14.96 -8.64
C ASP A 208 22.21 -14.25 -7.93
N ILE A 209 21.23 -15.02 -7.46
CA ILE A 209 20.09 -14.49 -6.69
C ILE A 209 20.22 -14.95 -5.25
N SER A 210 20.39 -13.99 -4.35
CA SER A 210 20.40 -14.27 -2.91
C SER A 210 19.62 -13.22 -2.13
N TYR A 211 19.12 -13.63 -0.97
CA TYR A 211 18.49 -12.71 -0.03
C TYR A 211 19.44 -11.60 0.41
N LEU A 212 18.87 -10.44 0.76
CA LEU A 212 19.55 -9.45 1.58
C LEU A 212 20.18 -10.15 2.78
N THR A 213 21.44 -9.85 3.05
CA THR A 213 22.22 -10.43 4.14
C THR A 213 21.91 -9.74 5.47
N THR A 214 22.31 -10.36 6.58
CA THR A 214 22.20 -9.74 7.92
C THR A 214 22.95 -8.41 7.99
N LYS A 215 24.11 -8.29 7.33
CA LYS A 215 24.89 -7.06 7.23
C LYS A 215 24.13 -5.98 6.45
N GLU A 216 23.49 -6.34 5.34
CA GLU A 216 22.70 -5.41 4.53
C GLU A 216 21.47 -4.93 5.29
N ILE A 217 20.76 -5.80 6.03
CA ILE A 217 19.67 -5.38 6.91
C ILE A 217 20.16 -4.48 8.06
N GLY A 218 21.35 -4.75 8.62
CA GLY A 218 22.01 -3.86 9.57
C GLY A 218 22.31 -2.49 8.97
N ALA A 219 22.81 -2.43 7.73
CA ALA A 219 23.05 -1.19 7.00
C ALA A 219 21.74 -0.44 6.67
N THR A 220 20.66 -1.14 6.35
CA THR A 220 19.31 -0.54 6.22
C THR A 220 18.86 0.10 7.53
N ALA A 221 19.05 -0.58 8.66
CA ALA A 221 18.72 -0.05 9.99
C ALA A 221 19.56 1.20 10.33
N LYS A 222 20.84 1.20 9.92
CA LYS A 222 21.74 2.34 10.05
C LYS A 222 21.29 3.53 9.21
N LEU A 223 20.88 3.31 7.96
CA LEU A 223 20.29 4.34 7.10
C LEU A 223 19.11 5.04 7.79
N ILE A 224 18.20 4.26 8.39
CA ILE A 224 17.08 4.83 9.16
C ILE A 224 17.63 5.69 10.30
N ALA A 225 18.61 5.20 11.06
CA ALA A 225 19.12 5.90 12.22
C ALA A 225 19.80 7.23 11.87
N GLU A 226 20.55 7.25 10.77
CA GLU A 226 21.22 8.44 10.25
C GLU A 226 20.20 9.48 9.74
N ALA A 227 19.22 9.05 8.94
CA ALA A 227 18.22 9.93 8.37
C ALA A 227 17.26 10.52 9.42
N THR A 228 16.90 9.76 10.45
CA THR A 228 16.04 10.26 11.54
C THR A 228 16.82 10.90 12.69
N GLY A 229 18.14 10.74 12.75
CA GLY A 229 18.95 11.10 13.93
C GLY A 229 18.58 10.31 15.20
N SER A 230 17.98 9.13 15.05
CA SER A 230 17.40 8.36 16.16
C SER A 230 17.51 6.86 15.95
N MET A 231 17.87 6.14 17.00
CA MET A 231 17.87 4.66 17.03
C MET A 231 16.59 4.10 17.65
N LYS A 232 15.58 4.93 17.94
CA LYS A 232 14.38 4.54 18.68
C LYS A 232 13.14 4.51 17.79
N ASN A 233 13.30 4.17 16.52
CA ASN A 233 12.16 4.07 15.61
C ASN A 233 11.50 2.68 15.70
N PRO A 234 10.16 2.59 15.62
CA PRO A 234 9.47 1.32 15.42
C PRO A 234 9.89 0.71 14.09
N TYR A 235 10.52 -0.47 14.11
CA TYR A 235 11.07 -1.09 12.90
C TYR A 235 10.76 -2.59 12.85
N LEU A 236 10.21 -3.06 11.74
CA LEU A 236 9.85 -4.47 11.53
C LEU A 236 10.65 -5.10 10.39
N VAL A 237 11.28 -6.23 10.67
CA VAL A 237 11.88 -7.07 9.63
C VAL A 237 10.87 -8.14 9.22
N LYS A 238 10.61 -8.27 7.91
CA LYS A 238 9.58 -9.14 7.34
C LYS A 238 10.15 -10.24 6.46
N LEU A 239 9.39 -11.32 6.31
CA LEU A 239 9.70 -12.36 5.34
C LEU A 239 9.32 -11.92 3.93
N PHE A 240 10.16 -12.29 2.98
CA PHE A 240 9.76 -12.32 1.58
C PHE A 240 8.91 -13.56 1.32
N LYS A 241 7.86 -13.40 0.52
CA LYS A 241 6.95 -14.49 0.15
C LYS A 241 7.06 -14.78 -1.35
N PRO A 242 7.89 -15.77 -1.78
CA PRO A 242 8.16 -16.03 -3.19
C PRO A 242 6.90 -16.23 -4.04
N LYS A 243 5.90 -16.96 -3.49
CA LYS A 243 4.64 -17.27 -4.20
C LYS A 243 3.76 -16.05 -4.47
N GLU A 244 3.90 -14.99 -3.68
CA GLU A 244 3.12 -13.75 -3.83
C GLU A 244 3.88 -12.71 -4.68
N CYS A 245 5.14 -12.99 -5.03
CA CYS A 245 5.95 -12.08 -5.84
C CYS A 245 5.48 -12.05 -7.29
N LYS A 246 5.47 -10.85 -7.88
CA LYS A 246 5.16 -10.64 -9.30
C LYS A 246 6.36 -10.90 -10.21
N ASP A 247 7.58 -10.80 -9.69
CA ASP A 247 8.80 -11.04 -10.47
C ASP A 247 9.09 -12.54 -10.58
N GLU A 248 8.98 -13.07 -11.80
CA GLU A 248 9.18 -14.50 -12.08
C GLU A 248 10.58 -14.99 -11.66
N ARG A 249 11.59 -14.11 -11.66
CA ARG A 249 12.97 -14.46 -11.24
C ARG A 249 13.02 -14.88 -9.77
N PHE A 250 12.12 -14.34 -8.94
CA PHE A 250 12.14 -14.55 -7.50
C PHE A 250 11.12 -15.58 -7.00
N LYS A 251 10.21 -16.07 -7.86
CA LYS A 251 9.25 -17.10 -7.48
C LYS A 251 9.87 -18.45 -7.15
N GLY A 252 11.03 -18.75 -7.74
CA GLY A 252 11.77 -19.99 -7.54
C GLY A 252 12.73 -19.98 -6.35
N VAL A 253 12.89 -18.83 -5.66
CA VAL A 253 13.78 -18.72 -4.50
C VAL A 253 13.18 -19.48 -3.32
N GLU A 254 14.03 -20.17 -2.55
CA GLU A 254 13.62 -20.93 -1.37
C GLU A 254 12.96 -20.01 -0.32
N SER A 255 11.80 -20.42 0.19
CA SER A 255 11.12 -19.70 1.27
C SER A 255 11.89 -19.82 2.58
N MET A 256 12.02 -18.71 3.31
CA MET A 256 12.59 -18.73 4.65
C MET A 256 11.50 -18.97 5.71
N ALA A 257 11.84 -19.73 6.77
CA ALA A 257 11.03 -19.83 7.97
C ALA A 257 11.15 -18.55 8.83
N THR A 258 10.13 -18.23 9.62
CA THR A 258 10.09 -17.01 10.45
C THR A 258 11.25 -16.94 11.44
N GLU A 259 11.69 -18.07 11.97
CA GLU A 259 12.83 -18.19 12.89
C GLU A 259 14.14 -17.73 12.25
N ALA A 260 14.25 -17.83 10.92
CA ALA A 260 15.41 -17.36 10.16
C ALA A 260 15.57 -15.84 10.23
N LEU A 261 14.55 -15.07 10.66
CA LEU A 261 14.64 -13.63 10.85
C LEU A 261 15.41 -13.22 12.12
N LEU A 262 15.68 -14.14 13.06
CA LEU A 262 16.35 -13.81 14.33
C LEU A 262 17.73 -13.16 14.16
N PRO A 263 18.63 -13.66 13.29
CA PRO A 263 19.93 -13.02 13.05
C PRO A 263 19.81 -11.64 12.40
N TYR A 264 18.84 -11.44 11.49
CA TYR A 264 18.56 -10.15 10.85
C TYR A 264 18.09 -9.11 11.86
N ARG A 265 17.20 -9.51 12.78
CA ARG A 265 16.78 -8.67 13.90
C ARG A 265 17.96 -8.25 14.75
N THR A 266 18.86 -9.18 15.08
CA THR A 266 20.06 -8.88 15.88
C THR A 266 20.95 -7.86 15.19
N ALA A 267 21.20 -8.01 13.88
CA ALA A 267 22.00 -7.04 13.12
C ALA A 267 21.34 -5.65 13.04
N ALA A 268 20.02 -5.60 12.82
CA ALA A 268 19.27 -4.35 12.81
C ALA A 268 19.26 -3.66 14.18
N ARG A 269 19.25 -4.42 15.29
CA ARG A 269 19.25 -3.88 16.66
C ARG A 269 20.49 -3.10 17.05
N SER A 270 21.61 -3.31 16.34
CA SER A 270 22.80 -2.47 16.49
C SER A 270 22.54 -1.00 16.11
N HIS A 271 21.49 -0.73 15.33
CA HIS A 271 21.15 0.61 14.84
C HIS A 271 19.71 1.05 15.15
N GLN A 272 18.80 0.14 15.49
CA GLN A 272 17.42 0.44 15.87
C GLN A 272 16.99 -0.42 17.08
N VAL A 273 16.77 0.20 18.23
CA VAL A 273 16.50 -0.50 19.50
C VAL A 273 15.18 -1.27 19.47
N PHE A 274 14.16 -0.73 18.80
CA PHE A 274 12.81 -1.30 18.76
C PHE A 274 12.55 -2.18 17.53
N VAL A 275 13.56 -2.95 17.09
CA VAL A 275 13.36 -3.91 16.00
C VAL A 275 12.57 -5.12 16.46
N GLU A 276 11.50 -5.40 15.75
CA GLU A 276 10.68 -6.61 15.81
C GLU A 276 10.82 -7.41 14.51
N ILE A 277 10.37 -8.67 14.54
CA ILE A 277 10.24 -9.51 13.35
C ILE A 277 8.77 -9.85 13.14
N GLU A 278 8.39 -10.04 11.88
CA GLU A 278 7.07 -10.58 11.52
C GLU A 278 6.83 -11.89 12.28
N LYS A 279 5.61 -12.07 12.78
CA LYS A 279 5.20 -13.29 13.46
C LYS A 279 4.65 -14.26 12.41
N ALA A 280 4.82 -15.56 12.66
CA ALA A 280 4.26 -16.62 11.83
C ALA A 280 2.72 -16.56 11.79
#